data_AF-A0A937BZM7-F1
#
_entry.id   AF-A0A937BZM7-F1
#
_cell.length_a   1.000
_cell.length_b   1.000
_cell.length_c   1.000
_cell.angle_alpha   90.00
_cell.angle_beta   90.00
_cell.angle_gamma   90.00
#
_symmetry.space_group_name_H-M   'P 1'
#
loop_
_entity.id
_entity.type
_entity.pdbx_description
1 polymer ?
#
loop_
_entity_poly.entity_id
_entity_poly.type
_entity_poly.pdbx_seq_one_letter_code
_entity_poly.pdbx_strand_id
1 'polypeptide(L)'
;MVASPLVLEKVKGIIHELNRLHLWKKQMPQWVTDFSSVKIMNEEDFSDWLQFVYLPNLMQLENRSNITGDTLIVPQAMKFFGNDVRKGKLLQLLIELDALL
;
A
#
# COMPACT_ATOMS: atom_id res chain seq x y z
N MET A 1 -12.05 -2.48 -16.73
CA MET A 1 -12.68 -3.49 -15.85
C MET A 1 -12.32 -3.13 -14.41
N VAL A 2 -13.30 -3.12 -13.49
CA VAL A 2 -13.11 -2.70 -12.09
C VAL A 2 -12.33 -3.77 -11.30
N ALA A 3 -11.61 -3.37 -10.24
CA ALA A 3 -10.97 -4.32 -9.33
C ALA A 3 -11.97 -5.36 -8.79
N SER A 4 -11.50 -6.59 -8.55
CA SER A 4 -12.37 -7.65 -8.03
C SER A 4 -12.98 -7.22 -6.69
N PRO A 5 -14.21 -7.67 -6.35
CA PRO A 5 -14.85 -7.31 -5.10
C PRO A 5 -13.97 -7.60 -3.87
N LEU A 6 -13.22 -8.71 -3.90
CA LEU A 6 -12.29 -9.12 -2.85
C LEU A 6 -11.12 -8.14 -2.69
N VAL A 7 -10.52 -7.69 -3.79
CA VAL A 7 -9.44 -6.67 -3.77
C VAL A 7 -9.98 -5.36 -3.20
N LEU A 8 -11.18 -4.94 -3.60
CA LEU A 8 -11.82 -3.74 -3.07
C LEU A 8 -12.07 -3.83 -1.56
N GLU A 9 -12.51 -4.98 -1.06
CA GLU A 9 -12.67 -5.20 0.38
C GLU A 9 -11.35 -5.11 1.14
N LYS A 10 -10.27 -5.70 0.62
CA LYS A 10 -8.94 -5.60 1.25
C LYS A 10 -8.42 -4.17 1.25
N VAL A 11 -8.56 -3.44 0.13
CA VAL A 11 -8.18 -2.02 0.06
C VAL A 11 -8.95 -1.19 1.10
N LYS A 12 -10.27 -1.40 1.24
CA LYS A 12 -11.05 -0.71 2.29
C LYS A 12 -10.55 -1.03 3.70
N GLY A 13 -10.21 -2.30 3.96
CA GLY A 13 -9.62 -2.73 5.22
C GLY A 13 -8.29 -2.03 5.51
N ILE A 14 -7.41 -1.93 4.50
CA ILE A 14 -6.11 -1.25 4.60
C ILE A 14 -6.32 0.23 4.92
N ILE A 15 -7.20 0.91 4.19
CA ILE A 15 -7.54 2.33 4.44
C ILE A 15 -8.05 2.50 5.88
N HIS A 16 -8.94 1.62 6.35
CA HIS A 16 -9.45 1.68 7.72
C HIS A 16 -8.35 1.55 8.77
N GLU A 17 -7.44 0.57 8.61
CA GLU A 17 -6.33 0.39 9.54
C GLU A 17 -5.32 1.54 9.49
N LEU A 18 -5.01 2.07 8.30
CA LEU A 18 -4.16 3.27 8.17
C LEU A 18 -4.76 4.47 8.90
N ASN A 19 -6.08 4.67 8.81
CA ASN A 19 -6.77 5.73 9.54
C ASN A 19 -6.72 5.49 11.05
N ARG A 20 -6.98 4.27 11.51
CA ARG A 20 -6.92 3.89 12.95
C ARG A 20 -5.53 4.10 13.55
N LEU A 21 -4.48 3.88 12.75
CA LEU A 21 -3.08 4.03 13.15
C LEU A 21 -2.54 5.46 12.94
N HIS A 22 -3.38 6.40 12.49
CA HIS A 22 -2.97 7.77 12.13
C HIS A 22 -1.88 7.86 11.05
N LEU A 23 -1.78 6.84 10.20
CA LEU A 23 -0.86 6.80 9.05
C LEU A 23 -1.51 7.33 7.77
N TRP A 24 -2.84 7.41 7.74
CA TRP A 24 -3.59 7.96 6.61
C TRP A 24 -3.45 9.49 6.56
N LYS A 25 -2.94 10.00 5.45
CA LYS A 25 -2.78 11.42 5.19
C LYS A 25 -3.80 11.91 4.17
N LYS A 26 -4.21 13.17 4.32
CA LYS A 26 -5.14 13.84 3.39
C LYS A 26 -4.43 14.54 2.24
N GLN A 27 -3.17 14.90 2.45
CA GLN A 27 -2.36 15.63 1.47
C GLN A 27 -1.30 14.70 0.91
N MET A 28 -1.26 14.61 -0.43
CA MET A 28 -0.22 13.88 -1.14
C MET A 28 1.10 14.67 -0.99
N PRO A 29 2.18 14.04 -0.50
CA PRO A 29 3.46 14.71 -0.41
C PRO A 29 4.08 14.88 -1.80
N GLN A 30 4.86 15.94 -1.99
CA GLN A 30 5.42 16.32 -3.28
C GLN A 30 6.37 15.26 -3.88
N TRP A 31 6.98 14.40 -3.05
CA TRP A 31 7.87 13.36 -3.55
C TRP A 31 7.10 12.21 -4.22
N VAL A 32 5.82 11.99 -3.87
CA VAL A 32 5.01 10.92 -4.46
C VAL A 32 4.78 11.15 -5.96
N THR A 33 4.83 12.40 -6.44
CA THR A 33 4.70 12.71 -7.87
C THR A 33 5.97 12.41 -8.68
N ASP A 34 7.13 12.22 -8.04
CA ASP A 34 8.41 11.93 -8.70
C ASP A 34 8.76 10.43 -8.60
N PHE A 35 8.05 9.61 -9.36
CA PHE A 35 8.19 8.13 -9.36
C PHE A 35 9.58 7.59 -9.72
N SER A 36 10.43 8.39 -10.34
CA SER A 36 11.67 7.94 -10.98
C SER A 36 12.86 7.74 -10.04
N SER A 37 12.78 8.16 -8.77
CA SER A 37 13.97 8.21 -7.90
C SER A 37 13.76 7.88 -6.41
N VAL A 38 12.59 7.39 -6.02
CA VAL A 38 12.24 7.29 -4.59
C VAL A 38 12.87 6.07 -3.93
N LYS A 39 13.74 6.32 -2.95
CA LYS A 39 14.11 5.35 -1.92
C LYS A 39 13.13 5.48 -0.76
N ILE A 40 12.25 4.51 -0.57
CA ILE A 40 11.44 4.40 0.65
C ILE A 40 12.43 4.16 1.81
N MET A 41 12.64 5.16 2.66
CA MET A 41 13.67 5.10 3.70
C MET A 41 13.07 4.78 5.07
N ASN A 42 11.84 5.20 5.33
CA ASN A 42 11.19 5.07 6.63
C ASN A 42 9.72 4.62 6.51
N GLU A 43 9.08 4.42 7.66
CA GLU A 43 7.68 3.97 7.77
C GLU A 43 6.67 4.96 7.18
N GLU A 44 6.94 6.26 7.34
CA GLU A 44 6.09 7.33 6.84
C GLU A 44 6.13 7.39 5.31
N ASP A 45 7.33 7.29 4.73
CA ASP A 45 7.53 7.19 3.29
C ASP A 45 6.78 5.99 2.72
N PHE A 46 6.86 4.84 3.40
CA PHE A 46 6.17 3.63 2.96
C PHE A 46 4.65 3.81 3.01
N SER A 47 4.13 4.42 4.07
CA SER A 47 2.69 4.69 4.24
C SER A 47 2.16 5.65 3.18
N ASP A 48 2.94 6.68 2.86
CA ASP A 48 2.64 7.66 1.82
C ASP A 48 2.66 7.05 0.41
N TRP A 49 3.68 6.25 0.11
CA TRP A 49 3.71 5.49 -1.15
C TRP A 49 2.52 4.52 -1.22
N LEU A 50 2.23 3.79 -0.13
CA LEU A 50 1.11 2.85 -0.09
C LEU A 50 -0.23 3.55 -0.41
N GLN A 51 -0.53 4.66 0.28
CA GLN A 51 -1.82 5.32 0.17
C GLN A 51 -2.01 6.12 -1.13
N PHE A 52 -0.95 6.73 -1.65
CA PHE A 52 -1.06 7.67 -2.78
C PHE A 52 -0.58 7.08 -4.12
N VAL A 53 0.23 6.03 -4.09
CA VAL A 53 0.72 5.35 -5.29
C VAL A 53 0.09 3.99 -5.43
N TYR A 54 0.35 3.10 -4.48
CA TYR A 54 0.07 1.69 -4.65
C TYR A 54 -1.44 1.41 -4.70
N LEU A 55 -2.20 1.85 -3.67
CA LEU A 55 -3.64 1.58 -3.60
C LEU A 55 -4.41 2.21 -4.79
N PRO A 56 -4.20 3.49 -5.16
CA PRO A 56 -4.91 4.08 -6.30
C PRO A 56 -4.59 3.40 -7.63
N ASN A 57 -3.31 3.08 -7.89
CA ASN A 57 -2.91 2.37 -9.12
C ASN A 57 -3.50 0.96 -9.18
N LEU A 58 -3.60 0.28 -8.02
CA LEU A 58 -4.22 -1.02 -7.92
C LEU A 58 -5.71 -0.99 -8.26
N MET A 59 -6.41 0.08 -7.90
CA MET A 59 -7.84 0.25 -8.19
C MET A 59 -8.11 0.63 -9.65
N GLN A 60 -7.16 1.26 -10.35
CA GLN A 60 -7.34 1.75 -11.73
C GLN A 60 -7.14 0.69 -12.82
N LEU A 61 -6.54 -0.46 -12.51
CA LEU A 61 -6.62 -1.76 -13.21
C LEU A 61 -6.51 -1.85 -14.75
N GLU A 62 -6.09 -0.80 -15.47
CA GLU A 62 -5.72 -0.92 -16.89
C GLU A 62 -4.26 -1.38 -17.07
N ASN A 63 -3.44 -1.33 -16.01
CA ASN A 63 -2.02 -1.67 -16.06
C ASN A 63 -1.59 -2.62 -14.93
N ARG A 64 -2.32 -3.73 -14.73
CA ARG A 64 -1.80 -4.83 -13.87
C ARG A 64 -0.41 -5.28 -14.32
N SER A 65 -0.12 -5.21 -15.62
CA SER A 65 1.19 -5.52 -16.21
C SER A 65 2.35 -4.65 -15.72
N ASN A 66 2.10 -3.44 -15.21
CA ASN A 66 3.15 -2.54 -14.70
C ASN A 66 3.38 -2.67 -13.19
N ILE A 67 2.45 -3.31 -12.45
CA ILE A 67 2.58 -3.53 -11.01
C ILE A 67 3.19 -4.92 -10.72
N THR A 68 3.13 -5.86 -11.67
CA THR A 68 3.28 -7.31 -11.45
C THR A 68 4.70 -7.89 -11.54
N GLY A 69 5.76 -7.09 -11.62
CA GLY A 69 7.12 -7.63 -11.73
C GLY A 69 7.92 -7.63 -10.43
N ASP A 70 8.18 -6.42 -9.92
CA ASP A 70 9.29 -6.19 -8.97
C ASP A 70 8.85 -5.55 -7.65
N THR A 71 7.58 -5.15 -7.52
CA THR A 71 7.14 -4.43 -6.31
C THR A 71 6.73 -5.43 -5.23
N LEU A 72 7.71 -5.90 -4.47
CA LEU A 72 7.50 -6.79 -3.34
C LEU A 72 6.90 -6.03 -2.13
N ILE A 73 5.58 -5.84 -2.12
CA ILE A 73 4.87 -5.12 -1.05
C ILE A 73 5.04 -5.80 0.31
N VAL A 74 5.01 -7.14 0.37
CA VAL A 74 5.07 -7.89 1.62
C VAL A 74 6.41 -7.73 2.34
N PRO A 75 7.59 -7.94 1.69
CA PRO A 75 8.88 -7.65 2.31
C PRO A 75 9.03 -6.20 2.79
N GLN A 76 8.50 -5.22 2.05
CA GLN A 76 8.55 -3.82 2.49
C GLN A 76 7.63 -3.58 3.69
N ALA A 77 6.41 -4.12 3.68
CA ALA A 77 5.49 -4.04 4.80
C ALA A 77 6.07 -4.71 6.05
N MET A 78 6.75 -5.85 5.91
CA MET A 78 7.46 -6.49 7.03
C MET A 78 8.62 -5.63 7.52
N LYS A 79 9.40 -5.04 6.62
CA LYS A 79 10.52 -4.15 6.97
C LYS A 79 10.07 -2.93 7.78
N PHE A 80 8.98 -2.29 7.37
CA PHE A 80 8.53 -1.02 7.96
C PHE A 80 7.50 -1.19 9.08
N PHE A 81 6.62 -2.19 9.00
CA PHE A 81 5.56 -2.41 10.00
C PHE A 81 5.78 -3.63 10.90
N GLY A 82 6.66 -4.56 10.53
CA GLY A 82 6.78 -5.86 11.20
C GLY A 82 7.24 -5.82 12.66
N ASN A 83 7.89 -4.75 13.08
CA ASN A 83 8.35 -4.57 14.46
C ASN A 83 7.29 -3.95 15.39
N ASP A 84 6.17 -3.44 14.87
CA ASP A 84 5.10 -2.83 15.66
C ASP A 84 3.86 -3.74 15.70
N VAL A 85 3.66 -4.39 16.85
CA VAL A 85 2.54 -5.32 17.07
C VAL A 85 1.18 -4.68 16.80
N ARG A 86 1.04 -3.35 17.00
CA ARG A 86 -0.23 -2.62 16.76
C ARG A 86 -0.60 -2.58 15.27
N LYS A 87 0.39 -2.79 14.40
CA LYS A 87 0.26 -2.82 12.93
C LYS A 87 0.06 -4.22 12.38
N GLY A 88 -0.02 -5.26 13.22
CA GLY A 88 -0.17 -6.65 12.77
C GLY A 88 -1.36 -6.87 11.83
N LYS A 89 -2.51 -6.22 12.11
CA LYS A 89 -3.70 -6.30 11.24
C LYS A 89 -3.48 -5.61 9.88
N LEU A 90 -2.78 -4.48 9.84
CA LEU A 90 -2.43 -3.80 8.60
C LEU A 90 -1.50 -4.69 7.75
N LEU A 91 -0.50 -5.31 8.39
CA LEU A 91 0.42 -6.23 7.73
C LEU A 91 -0.31 -7.46 7.17
N GLN A 92 -1.23 -8.05 7.94
CA GLN A 92 -2.06 -9.15 7.48
C GLN A 92 -2.88 -8.77 6.24
N LEU A 93 -3.53 -7.60 6.24
CA LEU A 93 -4.31 -7.13 5.10
C LEU A 93 -3.46 -6.91 3.84
N LEU A 94 -2.21 -6.45 4.00
CA LEU A 94 -1.27 -6.28 2.89
C LEU A 94 -0.81 -7.63 2.31
N ILE A 95 -0.57 -8.63 3.15
CA ILE A 95 -0.24 -10.01 2.73
C ILE A 95 -1.43 -10.64 2.00
N GLU A 96 -2.63 -10.51 2.56
CA GLU A 96 -3.85 -11.01 1.93
C GLU A 96 -4.15 -10.30 0.61
N LEU A 97 -3.85 -9.01 0.51
CA LEU A 97 -3.97 -8.28 -0.75
C LEU A 97 -3.00 -8.80 -1.81
N ASP A 98 -1.72 -8.98 -1.45
CA ASP A 98 -0.69 -9.52 -2.34
C ASP A 98 -1.05 -10.92 -2.88
N ALA A 99 -1.60 -11.78 -2.02
CA ALA A 99 -2.05 -13.12 -2.40
C ALA A 99 -3.27 -13.15 -3.34
N LEU A 100 -4.00 -12.02 -3.50
CA LEU A 100 -5.16 -11.91 -4.39
C LEU A 100 -4.81 -11.32 -5.76
N LEU A 101 -3.57 -10.87 -5.96
CA LEU A 101 -3.08 -10.27 -7.20
C LEU A 101 -2.39 -11.29 -8.09
#